data_AF-A0A660MPR0-F1
#
_entry.id   AF-A0A660MPR0-F1
#
_cell.length_a   1.000
_cell.length_b   1.000
_cell.length_c   1.000
_cell.angle_alpha   90.00
_cell.angle_beta   90.00
_cell.angle_gamma   90.00
#
_symmetry.space_group_name_H-M   'P 1'
#
loop_
_entity.id
_entity.type
_entity.pdbx_description
1 polymer ?
#
loop_
_entity_poly.entity_id
_entity_poly.type
_entity_poly.pdbx_seq_one_letter_code
_entity_poly.pdbx_strand_id
1 'polypeptide(L)'
;MNEQTAQDYLLHYMLDMESRDSLLSTDDFRKPFDYRLNIASDSAGAYTPQVIDLVETFNYLLGLRVDAVEDRRFDKGYVFVEGHLDGERVLLLWRDCERWDYDGLQRLLAKKKIKPQESEFAEIYINGDHTLPTVWQDNDAEGGMARTLKIRSIEAEFLRLMFAEAE
;
A
#
# COMPACT_ATOMS: atom_id res chain seq x y z
N MET A 1 -18.34 8.87 3.62
CA MET A 1 -18.20 7.58 4.33
C MET A 1 -17.95 7.90 5.79
N ASN A 2 -18.52 7.10 6.69
CA ASN A 2 -18.78 7.48 8.08
C ASN A 2 -17.48 7.38 8.91
N GLU A 3 -16.95 8.50 9.40
CA GLU A 3 -15.72 8.57 10.21
C GLU A 3 -15.80 7.67 11.46
N GLN A 4 -17.02 7.49 12.00
CA GLN A 4 -17.26 6.59 13.13
C GLN A 4 -16.99 5.12 12.80
N THR A 5 -17.28 4.65 11.59
CA THR A 5 -17.05 3.24 11.24
C THR A 5 -15.55 2.98 11.06
N ALA A 6 -14.81 3.91 10.46
CA ALA A 6 -13.36 3.84 10.33
C ALA A 6 -12.63 3.87 11.68
N GLN A 7 -13.10 4.71 12.61
CA GLN A 7 -12.58 4.73 13.99
C GLN A 7 -12.91 3.44 14.74
N ASP A 8 -14.11 2.89 14.58
CA ASP A 8 -14.51 1.61 15.19
C ASP A 8 -13.70 0.44 14.60
N TYR A 9 -13.41 0.47 13.30
CA TYR A 9 -12.48 -0.45 12.64
C TYR A 9 -11.11 -0.38 13.32
N LEU A 10 -10.49 0.80 13.39
CA LEU A 10 -9.17 1.02 14.03
C LEU A 10 -9.12 0.62 15.51
N LEU A 11 -10.17 0.92 16.28
CA LEU A 11 -10.25 0.62 17.71
C LEU A 11 -10.17 -0.89 17.98
N HIS A 12 -10.80 -1.71 17.13
CA HIS A 12 -10.70 -3.16 17.24
C HIS A 12 -9.28 -3.70 16.99
N TYR A 13 -8.48 -3.06 16.12
CA TYR A 13 -7.08 -3.46 15.90
C TYR A 13 -6.16 -3.13 17.09
N MET A 14 -6.46 -2.05 17.83
CA MET A 14 -5.61 -1.58 18.94
C MET A 14 -5.79 -2.37 20.24
N LEU A 15 -6.88 -3.13 20.41
CA LEU A 15 -7.18 -3.84 21.66
C LEU A 15 -6.36 -5.13 21.85
N ASP A 16 -5.83 -5.73 20.77
CA ASP A 16 -5.08 -7.01 20.81
C ASP A 16 -3.54 -6.83 20.79
N MET A 17 -3.04 -5.79 21.47
CA MET A 17 -1.62 -5.40 21.52
C MET A 17 -0.63 -6.47 22.04
N GLU A 18 -1.09 -7.55 22.67
CA GLU A 18 -0.20 -8.65 23.11
C GLU A 18 0.21 -9.60 21.96
N SER A 19 -0.41 -9.51 20.78
CA SER A 19 -0.19 -10.43 19.65
C SER A 19 0.34 -9.77 18.37
N ARG A 20 1.07 -8.65 18.50
CA ARG A 20 1.57 -7.81 17.39
C ARG A 20 2.25 -8.56 16.24
N ASP A 21 3.08 -9.56 16.54
CA ASP A 21 3.75 -10.39 15.51
C ASP A 21 2.84 -11.47 14.88
N SER A 22 1.66 -11.75 15.46
CA SER A 22 0.75 -12.81 15.02
C SER A 22 -0.49 -12.28 14.29
N LEU A 23 -0.76 -10.97 14.29
CA LEU A 23 -1.96 -10.36 13.73
C LEU A 23 -1.84 -10.07 12.22
N LEU A 24 -0.69 -9.55 11.77
CA LEU A 24 -0.49 -9.13 10.38
C LEU A 24 0.98 -9.32 9.99
N SER A 25 1.25 -10.24 9.07
CA SER A 25 2.60 -10.48 8.52
C SER A 25 2.76 -9.69 7.22
N THR A 26 4.00 -9.33 6.87
CA THR A 26 4.33 -8.79 5.54
C THR A 26 3.92 -9.73 4.41
N ASP A 27 3.83 -11.04 4.68
CA ASP A 27 3.36 -12.03 3.71
C ASP A 27 1.89 -11.86 3.32
N ASP A 28 1.05 -11.31 4.20
CA ASP A 28 -0.38 -11.13 3.95
C ASP A 28 -0.63 -10.14 2.81
N PHE A 29 0.28 -9.19 2.63
CA PHE A 29 0.23 -8.20 1.56
C PHE A 29 0.59 -8.79 0.20
N ARG A 30 1.10 -10.03 0.11
CA ARG A 30 1.28 -10.73 -1.17
C ARG A 30 -0.06 -11.07 -1.83
N LYS A 31 -1.14 -11.19 -1.04
CA LYS A 31 -2.52 -11.42 -1.51
C LYS A 31 -3.45 -10.35 -0.94
N PRO A 32 -3.30 -9.10 -1.37
CA PRO A 32 -3.90 -7.97 -0.66
C PRO A 32 -5.43 -7.89 -0.79
N PHE A 33 -6.04 -8.67 -1.68
CA PHE A 33 -7.46 -8.57 -2.02
C PHE A 33 -8.37 -9.58 -1.31
N ASP A 34 -7.79 -10.61 -0.68
CA ASP A 34 -8.52 -11.68 0.01
C ASP A 34 -8.16 -11.75 1.50
N TYR A 35 -7.59 -10.68 2.05
CA TYR A 35 -7.08 -10.66 3.41
C TYR A 35 -8.21 -10.72 4.45
N ARG A 36 -7.98 -11.51 5.50
CA ARG A 36 -8.91 -11.70 6.62
C ARG A 36 -8.15 -11.61 7.92
N LEU A 37 -8.68 -10.83 8.85
CA LEU A 37 -8.16 -10.73 10.21
C LEU A 37 -9.07 -11.51 11.16
N ASN A 38 -8.49 -12.30 12.05
CA ASN A 38 -9.21 -12.95 13.13
C ASN A 38 -9.23 -12.01 14.34
N ILE A 39 -10.39 -11.40 14.63
CA ILE A 39 -10.54 -10.49 15.77
C ILE A 39 -11.10 -11.27 16.96
N ALA A 40 -10.51 -11.09 18.15
CA ALA A 40 -11.02 -11.64 19.39
C ALA A 40 -12.37 -10.97 19.72
N SER A 41 -13.44 -11.77 19.67
CA SER A 41 -14.81 -11.29 19.85
C SER A 41 -15.25 -11.27 21.32
N ASP A 42 -14.53 -11.96 22.21
CA ASP A 42 -14.76 -11.94 23.66
C ASP A 42 -13.51 -12.34 24.48
N SER A 43 -13.55 -12.07 25.78
CA SER A 43 -12.53 -12.49 26.75
C SER A 43 -12.50 -14.03 26.98
N ALA A 44 -13.30 -14.80 26.22
CA ALA A 44 -13.34 -16.26 26.28
C ALA A 44 -12.59 -16.93 25.11
N GLY A 45 -11.93 -16.13 24.25
CA GLY A 45 -11.03 -16.63 23.20
C GLY A 45 -11.74 -17.04 21.91
N ALA A 46 -12.98 -16.59 21.69
CA ALA A 46 -13.65 -16.78 20.40
C ALA A 46 -13.13 -15.75 19.37
N TYR A 47 -12.62 -16.23 18.24
CA TYR A 47 -12.17 -15.38 17.13
C TYR A 47 -13.19 -15.37 15.98
N THR A 48 -13.50 -14.20 15.46
CA THR A 48 -14.33 -14.04 14.25
C THR A 48 -13.48 -13.53 13.08
N PRO A 49 -13.40 -14.26 11.95
CA PRO A 49 -12.75 -13.76 10.75
C PRO A 49 -13.51 -12.57 10.17
N GLN A 50 -12.85 -11.43 10.04
CA GLN A 50 -13.34 -10.25 9.34
C GLN A 50 -12.57 -10.04 8.04
N VAL A 51 -13.30 -9.76 6.96
CA VAL A 51 -12.69 -9.40 5.67
C VAL A 51 -12.24 -7.96 5.75
N ILE A 52 -10.95 -7.72 5.46
CA ILE A 52 -10.35 -6.40 5.53
C ILE A 52 -9.95 -5.97 4.12
N ASP A 53 -10.40 -4.77 3.69
CA ASP A 53 -9.90 -4.15 2.46
C ASP A 53 -8.61 -3.40 2.76
N LEU A 54 -7.46 -4.06 2.52
CA LEU A 54 -6.15 -3.47 2.76
C LEU A 54 -5.90 -2.22 1.90
N VAL A 55 -6.49 -2.13 0.71
CA VAL A 55 -6.32 -0.97 -0.19
C VAL A 55 -6.99 0.25 0.43
N GLU A 56 -8.22 0.11 0.88
CA GLU A 56 -8.98 1.21 1.49
C GLU A 56 -8.37 1.61 2.84
N THR A 57 -8.04 0.63 3.69
CA THR A 57 -7.43 0.88 4.99
C THR A 57 -6.11 1.62 4.85
N PHE A 58 -5.26 1.25 3.89
CA PHE A 58 -3.99 1.96 3.70
C PHE A 58 -4.19 3.39 3.20
N ASN A 59 -5.12 3.62 2.26
CA ASN A 59 -5.44 4.98 1.80
C ASN A 59 -5.86 5.88 2.98
N TYR A 60 -6.66 5.35 3.90
CA TYR A 60 -7.06 6.03 5.12
C TYR A 60 -5.87 6.31 6.04
N LEU A 61 -5.09 5.29 6.40
CA LEU A 61 -3.93 5.40 7.28
C LEU A 61 -2.90 6.41 6.75
N LEU A 62 -2.71 6.41 5.43
CA LEU A 62 -1.78 7.31 4.76
C LEU A 62 -2.28 8.76 4.73
N GLY A 63 -3.56 9.01 5.03
CA GLY A 63 -4.19 10.31 4.84
C GLY A 63 -4.30 10.71 3.38
N LEU A 64 -4.38 9.72 2.47
CA LEU A 64 -4.34 9.94 1.03
C LEU A 64 -5.62 10.62 0.54
N ARG A 65 -5.47 11.79 -0.10
CA ARG A 65 -6.54 12.37 -0.90
C ARG A 65 -6.59 11.66 -2.25
N VAL A 66 -7.51 10.72 -2.39
CA VAL A 66 -7.67 9.92 -3.62
C VAL A 66 -8.32 10.76 -4.74
N ASP A 67 -7.71 10.73 -5.93
CA ASP A 67 -8.25 11.36 -7.14
C ASP A 67 -8.79 10.34 -8.14
N ALA A 68 -8.10 9.20 -8.30
CA ALA A 68 -8.49 8.15 -9.22
C ALA A 68 -8.15 6.76 -8.66
N VAL A 69 -9.03 5.80 -8.93
CA VAL A 69 -8.80 4.38 -8.62
C VAL A 69 -9.05 3.56 -9.87
N GLU A 70 -8.03 2.82 -10.31
CA GLU A 70 -8.19 1.78 -11.31
C GLU A 70 -8.21 0.42 -10.61
N ASP A 71 -9.40 -0.05 -10.29
CA ASP A 71 -9.60 -1.35 -9.66
C ASP A 71 -9.74 -2.46 -10.71
N ARG A 72 -8.73 -3.33 -10.79
CA ARG A 72 -8.71 -4.54 -11.63
C ARG A 72 -8.44 -5.79 -10.78
N ARG A 73 -8.80 -5.77 -9.49
CA ARG A 73 -8.42 -6.87 -8.57
C ARG A 73 -9.00 -8.22 -8.98
N PHE A 74 -10.24 -8.25 -9.47
CA PHE A 74 -10.91 -9.50 -9.83
C PHE A 74 -10.44 -10.10 -11.16
N ASP A 75 -10.17 -9.26 -12.17
CA ASP A 75 -9.90 -9.75 -13.52
C ASP A 75 -8.41 -9.73 -13.90
N LYS A 76 -7.63 -8.77 -13.36
CA LYS A 76 -6.18 -8.69 -13.55
C LYS A 76 -5.37 -8.91 -12.29
N GLY A 77 -5.91 -8.73 -11.09
CA GLY A 77 -5.16 -8.88 -9.84
C GLY A 77 -4.25 -7.69 -9.54
N TYR A 78 -4.68 -6.47 -9.85
CA TYR A 78 -4.01 -5.25 -9.38
C TYR A 78 -5.01 -4.11 -9.13
N VAL A 79 -4.59 -3.14 -8.33
CA VAL A 79 -5.28 -1.86 -8.14
C VAL A 79 -4.25 -0.73 -8.21
N PHE A 80 -4.54 0.30 -9.00
CA PHE A 80 -3.82 1.58 -8.94
C PHE A 80 -4.68 2.61 -8.20
N VAL A 81 -4.06 3.34 -7.28
CA VAL A 81 -4.67 4.50 -6.64
C VAL A 81 -3.77 5.70 -6.88
N GLU A 82 -4.29 6.71 -7.54
CA GLU A 82 -3.64 8.02 -7.70
C GLU A 82 -4.28 9.00 -6.73
N GLY A 83 -3.43 9.82 -6.10
CA GLY A 83 -3.89 10.83 -5.17
C GLY A 83 -2.81 11.82 -4.81
N HIS A 84 -3.06 12.60 -3.75
CA HIS A 84 -2.12 13.57 -3.22
C HIS A 84 -1.87 13.40 -1.73
N LEU A 85 -0.60 13.57 -1.33
CA LEU A 85 -0.15 13.71 0.05
C LEU A 85 0.54 15.07 0.19
N ASP A 86 0.07 15.91 1.12
CA ASP A 86 0.61 17.26 1.35
C ASP A 86 0.75 18.12 0.09
N GLY A 87 -0.11 17.88 -0.91
CA GLY A 87 -0.10 18.58 -2.20
C GLY A 87 0.78 17.94 -3.28
N GLU A 88 1.54 16.91 -2.94
CA GLU A 88 2.38 16.16 -3.87
C GLU A 88 1.65 14.94 -4.43
N ARG A 89 1.81 14.69 -5.73
CA ARG A 89 1.12 13.61 -6.44
C ARG A 89 1.79 12.27 -6.12
N VAL A 90 1.02 11.27 -5.73
CA VAL A 90 1.52 9.94 -5.37
C VAL A 90 0.73 8.83 -6.06
N LEU A 91 1.38 7.68 -6.22
CA LEU A 91 0.78 6.48 -6.78
C LEU A 91 0.92 5.31 -5.81
N LEU A 92 -0.17 4.62 -5.52
CA LEU A 92 -0.16 3.34 -4.84
C LEU A 92 -0.46 2.24 -5.86
N LEU A 93 0.37 1.21 -5.87
CA LEU A 93 0.21 0.02 -6.68
C LEU A 93 0.09 -1.21 -5.79
N TRP A 94 -1.12 -1.76 -5.77
CA TRP A 94 -1.43 -3.04 -5.16
C TRP A 94 -1.47 -4.13 -6.21
N ARG A 95 -0.87 -5.29 -5.94
CA ARG A 95 -0.89 -6.44 -6.83
C ARG A 95 -1.02 -7.76 -6.06
N ASP A 96 -1.67 -8.71 -6.70
CA ASP A 96 -1.53 -10.12 -6.32
C ASP A 96 -0.12 -10.57 -6.76
N CYS A 97 0.77 -10.77 -5.78
CA CYS A 97 2.18 -11.10 -6.02
C CYS A 97 2.37 -12.53 -6.56
N GLU A 98 1.34 -13.38 -6.56
CA GLU A 98 1.37 -14.67 -7.26
C GLU A 98 1.06 -14.53 -8.75
N ARG A 99 0.30 -13.50 -9.14
CA ARG A 99 -0.01 -13.20 -10.55
C ARG A 99 0.98 -12.24 -11.18
N TRP A 100 1.50 -11.31 -10.39
CA TRP A 100 2.42 -10.26 -10.81
C TRP A 100 3.69 -10.33 -9.98
N ASP A 101 4.63 -11.12 -10.48
CA ASP A 101 6.00 -11.17 -9.99
C ASP A 101 6.80 -9.91 -10.39
N TYR A 102 8.11 -9.94 -10.11
CA TYR A 102 9.04 -8.85 -10.40
C TYR A 102 9.02 -8.39 -11.86
N ASP A 103 9.05 -9.34 -12.80
CA ASP A 103 9.10 -9.04 -14.24
C ASP A 103 7.72 -8.60 -14.74
N GLY A 104 6.65 -9.21 -14.22
CA GLY A 104 5.27 -8.82 -14.46
C GLY A 104 5.00 -7.37 -14.07
N LEU A 105 5.51 -6.94 -12.91
CA LEU A 105 5.40 -5.56 -12.43
C LEU A 105 6.00 -4.56 -13.41
N GLN A 106 7.21 -4.81 -13.91
CA GLN A 106 7.85 -3.91 -14.88
C GLN A 106 7.03 -3.80 -16.18
N ARG A 107 6.49 -4.92 -16.68
CA ARG A 107 5.62 -4.92 -17.85
C ARG A 107 4.31 -4.17 -17.61
N LEU A 108 3.74 -4.29 -16.41
CA LEU A 108 2.53 -3.58 -16.03
C LEU A 108 2.74 -2.06 -16.04
N LEU A 109 3.82 -1.58 -15.41
CA LEU A 109 4.17 -0.16 -15.40
C LEU A 109 4.45 0.38 -16.82
N ALA A 110 5.21 -0.37 -17.62
CA ALA A 110 5.48 -0.01 -19.01
C ALA A 110 4.18 0.09 -19.84
N LYS A 111 3.24 -0.85 -19.66
CA LYS A 111 1.93 -0.82 -20.33
C LYS A 111 1.10 0.39 -19.91
N LYS A 112 1.21 0.81 -18.65
CA LYS A 112 0.57 2.02 -18.12
C LYS A 112 1.31 3.31 -18.49
N LYS A 113 2.42 3.19 -19.23
CA LYS A 113 3.32 4.31 -19.57
C LYS A 113 3.85 5.04 -18.33
N ILE A 114 3.84 4.37 -17.18
CA ILE A 114 4.46 4.88 -15.96
C ILE A 114 5.95 4.61 -16.10
N LYS A 115 6.70 5.66 -16.39
CA LYS A 115 8.15 5.61 -16.47
C LYS A 115 8.71 6.23 -15.20
N PRO A 116 9.40 5.47 -14.35
CA PRO A 116 10.01 6.01 -13.14
C PRO A 116 10.90 7.25 -13.37
N GLN A 117 11.61 7.30 -14.52
CA GLN A 117 12.51 8.40 -14.92
C GLN A 117 11.79 9.71 -15.30
N GLU A 118 10.56 9.60 -15.80
CA GLU A 118 9.70 10.72 -16.22
C GLU A 118 8.46 10.79 -15.32
N SER A 119 8.55 10.21 -14.12
CA SER A 119 7.42 10.07 -13.22
C SER A 119 6.97 11.45 -12.74
N GLU A 120 5.70 11.74 -12.94
CA GLU A 120 5.03 12.90 -12.35
C GLU A 120 4.71 12.71 -10.86
N PHE A 121 4.88 11.49 -10.35
CA PHE A 121 4.67 11.16 -8.94
C PHE A 121 5.92 11.47 -8.11
N ALA A 122 5.73 12.16 -7.00
CA ALA A 122 6.77 12.39 -6.00
C ALA A 122 7.17 11.09 -5.27
N GLU A 123 6.17 10.25 -4.96
CA GLU A 123 6.36 8.97 -4.28
C GLU A 123 5.48 7.88 -4.92
N ILE A 124 6.02 6.66 -5.02
CA ILE A 124 5.27 5.46 -5.42
C ILE A 124 5.31 4.43 -4.29
N TYR A 125 4.14 3.94 -3.89
CA TYR A 125 3.97 2.90 -2.90
C TYR A 125 3.64 1.59 -3.60
N ILE A 126 4.33 0.51 -3.23
CA ILE A 126 4.14 -0.80 -3.86
C ILE A 126 4.12 -1.88 -2.78
N ASN A 127 3.19 -2.83 -2.87
CA ASN A 127 3.20 -4.03 -2.01
C ASN A 127 4.14 -5.10 -2.57
N GLY A 128 4.86 -5.81 -1.72
CA GLY A 128 5.87 -6.79 -2.08
C GLY A 128 7.10 -6.17 -2.72
N ASP A 129 8.15 -6.97 -2.80
CA ASP A 129 9.45 -6.54 -3.33
C ASP A 129 9.37 -6.03 -4.78
N HIS A 130 10.29 -5.14 -5.15
CA HIS A 130 10.40 -4.61 -6.51
C HIS A 130 11.86 -4.50 -6.96
N THR A 131 12.07 -4.54 -8.28
CA THR A 131 13.38 -4.33 -8.91
C THR A 131 13.46 -2.98 -9.64
N LEU A 132 12.51 -2.09 -9.38
CA LEU A 132 12.44 -0.79 -10.05
C LEU A 132 13.66 0.07 -9.71
N PRO A 133 14.33 0.67 -10.71
CA PRO A 133 15.39 1.62 -10.45
C PRO A 133 14.79 2.85 -9.76
N THR A 134 15.55 3.43 -8.82
CA THR A 134 15.13 4.61 -8.06
C THR A 134 16.01 5.83 -8.32
N VAL A 135 17.17 5.66 -8.96
CA VAL A 135 18.14 6.73 -9.20
C VAL A 135 18.58 6.70 -10.66
N TRP A 136 18.66 7.88 -11.28
CA TRP A 136 19.16 8.08 -12.64
C TRP A 136 20.03 9.32 -12.73
N GLN A 137 20.98 9.31 -13.67
CA GLN A 137 21.75 10.50 -14.00
C GLN A 137 20.96 11.34 -15.01
N ASP A 138 20.72 12.61 -14.67
CA ASP A 138 20.17 13.57 -15.61
C ASP A 138 21.31 14.11 -16.48
N ASN A 139 21.43 13.56 -17.69
CA ASN A 139 22.47 13.96 -18.63
C ASN A 139 22.16 15.31 -19.30
N ASP A 140 20.95 15.84 -19.13
CA ASP A 140 20.47 17.09 -19.75
C ASP A 140 20.59 18.31 -18.81
N ALA A 141 20.89 18.10 -17.52
CA ALA A 141 21.16 19.17 -16.56
C ALA A 141 22.65 19.57 -16.59
N GLU A 142 22.95 20.86 -16.77
CA GLU A 142 24.30 21.41 -16.55
C GLU A 142 24.78 21.02 -15.13
N GLY A 143 25.70 20.06 -15.05
CA GLY A 143 26.23 19.53 -13.79
C GLY A 143 25.83 18.09 -13.43
N GLY A 144 25.06 17.38 -14.27
CA GLY A 144 24.82 15.94 -14.10
C GLY A 144 24.10 15.57 -12.80
N MET A 145 23.06 16.33 -12.43
CA MET A 145 22.34 16.11 -11.18
C MET A 145 21.59 14.77 -11.22
N ALA A 146 21.78 13.91 -10.22
CA ALA A 146 21.03 12.66 -10.13
C ALA A 146 19.57 12.94 -9.76
N ARG A 147 18.62 12.39 -10.51
CA ARG A 147 17.19 12.36 -10.15
C ARG A 147 16.88 11.08 -9.41
N THR A 148 16.08 11.19 -8.34
CA THR A 148 15.66 10.06 -7.52
C THR A 148 14.14 10.00 -7.45
N LEU A 149 13.55 8.83 -7.72
CA LEU A 149 12.16 8.52 -7.42
C LEU A 149 12.09 7.75 -6.13
N LYS A 150 11.22 8.19 -5.22
CA LYS A 150 11.03 7.53 -3.94
C LYS A 150 10.02 6.41 -4.08
N ILE A 151 10.49 5.19 -3.88
CA ILE A 151 9.63 4.00 -3.83
C ILE A 151 9.56 3.50 -2.40
N ARG A 152 8.35 3.20 -1.93
CA ARG A 152 8.09 2.74 -0.55
C ARG A 152 7.36 1.41 -0.55
N SER A 153 7.69 0.57 0.43
CA SER A 153 6.92 -0.64 0.74
C SER A 153 5.62 -0.23 1.43
N ILE A 154 4.50 -0.73 0.89
CA ILE A 154 3.19 -0.54 1.50
C ILE A 154 3.13 -1.21 2.87
N GLU A 155 3.67 -2.42 3.01
CA GLU A 155 3.71 -3.18 4.25
C GLU A 155 4.34 -2.38 5.38
N ALA A 156 5.54 -1.85 5.12
CA ALA A 156 6.32 -1.13 6.11
C ALA A 156 5.60 0.15 6.57
N GLU A 157 5.04 0.91 5.62
CA GLU A 157 4.30 2.13 5.94
C GLU A 157 2.95 1.83 6.59
N PHE A 158 2.27 0.77 6.17
CA PHE A 158 1.00 0.33 6.76
C PHE A 158 1.18 -0.01 8.23
N LEU A 159 2.14 -0.89 8.54
CA LEU A 159 2.44 -1.29 9.93
C LEU A 159 2.89 -0.07 10.74
N ARG A 160 3.76 0.78 10.17
CA ARG A 160 4.19 2.01 10.84
C ARG A 160 3.01 2.91 11.20
N LEU A 161 2.11 3.19 10.26
CA LEU A 161 0.98 4.10 10.47
C LEU A 161 -0.05 3.50 11.42
N MET A 162 -0.35 2.20 11.28
CA MET A 162 -1.27 1.48 12.14
C MET A 162 -0.81 1.47 13.61
N PHE A 163 0.50 1.38 13.87
CA PHE A 163 1.02 1.31 15.24
C PHE A 163 1.61 2.63 15.76
N ALA A 164 1.81 3.64 14.92
CA ALA A 164 2.30 4.95 15.35
C ALA A 164 1.20 5.82 15.99
N GLU A 165 -0.09 5.59 15.70
CA GLU A 165 -1.20 6.26 16.41
C GLU A 165 -1.42 5.71 17.84
N ALA A 166 -0.64 4.71 18.25
CA ALA A 166 -0.79 4.04 19.54
C ALA A 166 0.11 4.60 20.67
N GLU A 167 0.87 5.67 20.42
CA GLU A 167 1.63 6.45 21.42
C GLU A 167 0.96 7.78 21.75
#